data_AF-A0A0D9YGG3-F1
#
_entry.id   AF-A0A0D9YGG3-F1
#
_cell.length_a   1.000
_cell.length_b   1.000
_cell.length_c   1.000
_cell.angle_alpha   90.00
_cell.angle_beta   90.00
_cell.angle_gamma   90.00
#
_symmetry.space_group_name_H-M   'P 1'
#
loop_
_entity.id
_entity.type
_entity.pdbx_description
1 polymer ?
#
loop_
_entity_poly.entity_id
_entity_poly.type
_entity_poly.pdbx_seq_one_letter_code
_entity_poly.pdbx_strand_id
1 'polypeptide(L)'
;MEAEAEAGRPRPAMSAEDERLLMEAKWLPWDERLRHKSWKVRRDANVDLAALCDSIADPKDARLREFGPLFQNSVADCNVSVREKALDAPARFPAGVRCC
;
A
#
# COMPACT_ATOMS: atom_id res chain seq x y z
N MET A 1 -28.42 -19.98 -7.35
CA MET A 1 -27.66 -20.26 -6.12
C MET A 1 -26.22 -20.47 -6.57
N GLU A 2 -25.59 -19.41 -7.07
CA GLU A 2 -24.79 -18.44 -6.32
C GLU A 2 -23.57 -19.07 -5.66
N ALA A 3 -22.40 -18.78 -6.23
CA ALA A 3 -21.15 -18.55 -5.51
C ALA A 3 -20.21 -17.82 -6.49
N GLU A 4 -20.17 -16.49 -6.37
CA GLU A 4 -19.19 -15.64 -7.04
C GLU A 4 -17.79 -15.89 -6.46
N ALA A 5 -16.80 -16.04 -7.34
CA ALA A 5 -15.39 -15.95 -6.98
C ALA A 5 -14.73 -14.99 -7.97
N GLU A 6 -14.58 -13.73 -7.54
CA GLU A 6 -13.86 -12.67 -8.26
C GLU A 6 -12.35 -12.98 -8.26
N ALA A 7 -11.95 -13.97 -9.06
CA ALA A 7 -10.57 -14.29 -9.36
C ALA A 7 -10.27 -13.92 -10.80
N GLY A 8 -9.51 -12.84 -11.01
CA GLY A 8 -8.80 -12.63 -12.27
C GLY A 8 -9.31 -11.49 -13.15
N ARG A 9 -9.12 -10.25 -12.70
CA ARG A 9 -8.71 -9.22 -13.67
C ARG A 9 -7.19 -9.35 -13.80
N PRO A 10 -6.63 -9.79 -14.96
CA PRO A 10 -5.19 -9.83 -15.12
C PRO A 10 -4.65 -8.43 -14.85
N ARG A 11 -3.74 -8.32 -13.86
CA ARG A 11 -3.01 -7.06 -13.65
C ARG A 11 -2.37 -6.74 -15.00
N PRO A 12 -2.48 -5.51 -15.52
CA PRO A 12 -1.75 -5.15 -16.73
C PRO A 12 -0.30 -5.56 -16.55
N ALA A 13 0.22 -6.36 -17.48
CA ALA A 13 1.55 -6.94 -17.38
C ALA A 13 2.55 -5.82 -17.10
N MET A 14 3.20 -5.87 -15.92
CA MET A 14 4.31 -4.96 -15.64
C MET A 14 5.43 -5.31 -16.62
N SER A 15 6.00 -4.29 -17.25
CA SER A 15 7.16 -4.50 -18.11
C SER A 15 8.37 -4.91 -17.28
N ALA A 16 9.35 -5.57 -17.89
CA ALA A 16 10.61 -5.88 -17.21
C ALA A 16 11.32 -4.61 -16.68
N GLU A 17 11.15 -3.47 -17.35
CA GLU A 17 11.63 -2.18 -16.87
C GLU A 17 10.89 -1.71 -15.61
N ASP A 18 9.56 -1.91 -15.56
CA ASP A 18 8.79 -1.62 -14.36
C ASP A 18 9.22 -2.52 -13.20
N GLU A 19 9.42 -3.82 -13.42
CA GLU A 19 9.84 -4.75 -12.37
C GLU A 19 11.21 -4.36 -11.78
N ARG A 20 12.18 -4.01 -12.64
CA ARG A 20 13.47 -3.51 -12.20
C ARG A 20 13.35 -2.22 -11.39
N LEU A 21 12.56 -1.26 -11.87
CA LEU A 21 12.31 -0.01 -11.16
C LEU A 21 11.70 -0.25 -9.77
N LEU A 22 10.77 -1.21 -9.67
CA LEU A 22 10.14 -1.55 -8.39
C LEU A 22 11.12 -2.22 -7.43
N MET A 23 11.97 -3.12 -7.93
CA MET A 23 13.03 -3.72 -7.11
C MET A 23 14.04 -2.68 -6.62
N GLU A 24 14.46 -1.76 -7.47
CA GLU A 24 15.37 -0.66 -7.10
C GLU A 24 14.70 0.28 -6.08
N ALA A 25 13.42 0.60 -6.25
CA ALA A 25 12.69 1.46 -5.35
C ALA A 25 12.51 0.87 -3.94
N LYS A 26 12.61 -0.45 -3.76
CA LYS A 26 12.54 -1.09 -2.43
C LYS A 26 13.71 -0.73 -1.51
N TRP A 27 14.81 -0.24 -2.06
CA TRP A 27 15.95 0.26 -1.29
C TRP A 27 15.76 1.70 -0.78
N LEU A 28 14.76 2.41 -1.30
CA LEU A 28 14.47 3.78 -0.91
C LEU A 28 13.63 3.83 0.38
N PRO A 29 13.78 4.90 1.20
CA PRO A 29 12.92 5.10 2.36
C PRO A 29 11.46 5.33 1.93
N TRP A 30 10.52 5.07 2.85
CA TRP A 30 9.08 5.15 2.60
C TRP A 30 8.64 6.49 2.00
N ASP A 31 9.13 7.57 2.58
CA ASP A 31 8.92 8.94 2.12
C ASP A 31 9.23 9.15 0.63
N GLU A 32 10.33 8.59 0.15
CA GLU A 32 10.75 8.70 -1.24
C GLU A 32 9.93 7.79 -2.15
N ARG A 33 9.62 6.57 -1.71
CA ARG A 33 8.78 5.63 -2.46
C ARG A 33 7.37 6.16 -2.66
N LEU A 34 6.77 6.76 -1.63
CA LEU A 34 5.40 7.29 -1.64
C LEU A 34 5.29 8.63 -2.37
N ARG A 35 6.38 9.38 -2.53
CA ARG A 35 6.43 10.60 -3.35
C ARG A 35 7.07 10.39 -4.72
N HIS A 36 7.34 9.14 -5.10
CA HIS A 36 8.04 8.84 -6.33
C HIS A 36 7.22 9.24 -7.58
N LYS A 37 7.91 9.72 -8.63
CA LYS A 37 7.26 10.15 -9.89
C LYS A 37 6.43 9.05 -10.55
N SER A 38 6.86 7.79 -10.43
CA SER A 38 6.14 6.63 -10.94
C SER A 38 5.01 6.23 -9.98
N TRP A 39 3.77 6.33 -10.46
CA TRP A 39 2.59 5.88 -9.71
C TRP A 39 2.64 4.38 -9.39
N LYS A 40 3.36 3.58 -10.18
CA LYS A 40 3.55 2.14 -9.93
C LYS A 40 4.40 1.91 -8.68
N VAL A 41 5.45 2.70 -8.48
CA VAL A 41 6.28 2.67 -7.26
C VAL A 41 5.46 3.08 -6.04
N ARG A 42 4.66 4.15 -6.16
CA ARG A 42 3.76 4.58 -5.08
C ARG A 42 2.72 3.51 -4.74
N ARG A 43 2.15 2.85 -5.75
CA ARG A 43 1.21 1.73 -5.58
C ARG A 43 1.88 0.55 -4.85
N ASP A 44 3.06 0.13 -5.30
CA ASP A 44 3.81 -0.99 -4.72
C ASP A 44 4.20 -0.70 -3.26
N ALA A 45 4.62 0.53 -2.97
CA ALA A 45 4.89 0.96 -1.60
C ALA A 45 3.64 0.86 -0.69
N ASN A 46 2.45 1.19 -1.19
CA ASN A 46 1.21 1.02 -0.43
C ASN A 46 0.85 -0.47 -0.22
N VAL A 47 1.18 -1.35 -1.18
CA VAL A 47 1.00 -2.80 -1.02
C VAL A 47 1.93 -3.34 0.06
N ASP A 48 3.20 -2.95 0.03
CA ASP A 48 4.18 -3.37 1.04
C ASP A 48 3.81 -2.81 2.44
N LEU A 49 3.33 -1.56 2.52
CA LEU A 49 2.82 -0.98 3.78
C LEU A 49 1.62 -1.77 4.32
N ALA A 50 0.70 -2.19 3.45
CA ALA A 50 -0.43 -3.01 3.86
C ALA A 50 0.02 -4.36 4.42
N ALA A 51 0.96 -5.03 3.74
CA ALA A 51 1.54 -6.29 4.22
C ALA A 51 2.32 -6.13 5.53
N LEU A 52 2.99 -5.00 5.72
CA LEU A 52 3.64 -4.67 6.98
C LEU A 52 2.60 -4.45 8.09
N CYS A 53 1.49 -3.77 7.81
CA CYS A 53 0.39 -3.63 8.76
C CYS A 53 -0.22 -4.99 9.14
N ASP A 54 -0.37 -5.92 8.18
CA ASP A 54 -0.83 -7.29 8.45
C ASP A 54 0.12 -8.08 9.37
N SER A 55 1.42 -7.79 9.31
CA SER A 55 2.42 -8.43 10.18
C SER A 55 2.42 -7.90 11.61
N ILE A 56 1.77 -6.76 11.86
CA ILE A 56 1.71 -6.13 13.18
C ILE A 56 0.51 -6.70 13.94
N ALA A 57 0.79 -7.65 14.83
CA ALA A 57 -0.22 -8.27 15.69
C ALA A 57 -0.65 -7.39 16.88
N ASP A 58 0.21 -6.47 17.33
CA ASP A 58 -0.08 -5.58 18.46
C ASP A 58 -0.66 -4.23 17.98
N PRO A 59 -1.95 -3.93 18.26
CA PRO A 59 -2.55 -2.64 17.93
C PRO A 59 -1.89 -1.44 18.63
N LYS A 60 -1.07 -1.65 19.66
CA LYS A 60 -0.36 -0.57 20.36
C LYS A 60 1.07 -0.38 19.87
N ASP A 61 1.48 -1.11 18.82
CA ASP A 61 2.82 -1.01 18.26
C ASP A 61 3.09 0.44 17.81
N ALA A 62 4.18 1.02 18.34
CA ALA A 62 4.55 2.40 18.07
C ALA A 62 4.77 2.68 16.57
N ARG A 63 5.15 1.65 15.80
CA ARG A 63 5.38 1.75 14.35
C ARG A 63 4.12 2.13 13.59
N LEU A 64 2.94 1.73 14.08
CA LEU A 64 1.65 2.11 13.48
C LEU A 64 1.42 3.64 13.50
N ARG A 65 1.92 4.34 14.52
CA ARG A 65 1.82 5.81 14.61
C ARG A 65 2.70 6.50 13.56
N GLU A 66 3.82 5.90 13.20
CA GLU A 66 4.73 6.42 12.19
C GLU A 66 4.18 6.23 10.77
N PHE A 67 3.35 5.21 10.55
CA PHE A 67 2.74 4.95 9.23
C PHE A 67 1.48 5.78 8.95
N GLY A 68 0.77 6.26 9.98
CA GLY A 68 -0.44 7.07 9.81
C GLY A 68 -0.29 8.25 8.85
N PRO A 69 0.72 9.13 9.02
CA PRO A 69 0.96 10.25 8.11
C PRO A 69 1.29 9.84 6.67
N LEU A 70 1.88 8.65 6.47
CA LEU A 70 2.23 8.14 5.15
C LEU A 70 0.99 7.82 4.30
N PHE A 71 -0.08 7.32 4.93
CA PHE A 71 -1.33 7.01 4.24
C PHE A 71 -2.10 8.26 3.79
N GLN A 72 -2.01 9.38 4.51
CA GLN A 72 -2.69 10.62 4.14
C GLN A 72 -2.26 11.09 2.74
N ASN A 73 -0.96 11.02 2.45
CA ASN A 73 -0.42 11.38 1.14
C ASN A 73 -0.87 10.41 0.04
N SER A 74 -0.93 9.11 0.33
CA SER A 74 -1.35 8.09 -0.63
C SER A 74 -2.85 8.10 -0.93
N VAL A 75 -3.69 8.44 0.06
CA VAL A 75 -5.15 8.57 -0.11
C VAL A 75 -5.50 9.82 -0.94
N ALA A 76 -4.67 10.86 -0.87
CA ALA A 76 -4.80 12.07 -1.67
C ALA A 76 -4.21 11.96 -3.10
N ASP A 77 -3.69 10.80 -3.50
CA ASP A 77 -3.04 10.63 -4.82
C ASP A 77 -4.04 10.86 -5.98
N CYS A 78 -3.58 11.48 -7.06
CA CYS A 78 -4.41 11.71 -8.25
C CYS A 78 -4.69 10.43 -9.05
N ASN A 79 -3.93 9.35 -8.83
CA ASN A 79 -4.11 8.06 -9.48
C ASN A 79 -5.06 7.15 -8.69
N VAL A 80 -6.16 6.74 -9.33
CA VAL A 80 -7.19 5.87 -8.73
C VAL A 80 -6.61 4.55 -8.21
N SER A 81 -5.71 3.91 -8.95
CA SER A 81 -5.11 2.62 -8.56
C SER A 81 -4.15 2.72 -7.37
N VAL A 82 -3.57 3.90 -7.14
CA VAL A 82 -2.76 4.17 -5.94
C VAL A 82 -3.69 4.35 -4.74
N ARG A 83 -4.75 5.18 -4.88
CA ARG A 83 -5.73 5.40 -3.80
C ARG A 83 -6.41 4.13 -3.34
N GLU A 84 -6.88 3.29 -4.26
CA GLU A 84 -7.50 2.00 -3.91
C GLU A 84 -6.58 1.12 -3.07
N LYS A 85 -5.29 1.06 -3.41
CA LYS A 85 -4.31 0.27 -2.64
C LYS A 85 -3.92 0.94 -1.32
N ALA A 86 -3.95 2.27 -1.26
CA ALA A 86 -3.72 3.02 -0.03
C ALA A 86 -4.84 2.82 1.00
N LEU A 87 -6.07 2.50 0.56
CA LEU A 87 -7.20 2.20 1.44
C LEU A 87 -7.17 0.76 1.99
N ASP A 88 -6.53 -0.17 1.29
CA ASP A 88 -6.40 -1.57 1.76
C ASP A 88 -5.58 -1.67 3.06
N ALA A 89 -4.56 -0.82 3.23
CA ALA A 89 -3.69 -0.83 4.40
C ALA A 89 -4.37 -0.39 5.72
N PRO A 90 -5.06 0.77 5.80
CA PRO A 90 -5.79 1.18 7.00
C PRO A 90 -6.96 0.26 7.34
N ALA A 91 -7.54 -0.45 6.36
CA ALA A 91 -8.59 -1.44 6.60
C ALA A 91 -8.09 -2.69 7.35
N ARG A 92 -6.77 -2.93 7.35
CA ARG A 92 -6.11 -4.07 7.99
C ARG A 92 -5.55 -3.75 9.37
N PHE A 93 -5.68 -2.51 9.84
CA PHE A 93 -5.34 -2.19 11.22
C PHE A 93 -6.25 -3.01 12.15
N PRO A 94 -5.68 -3.73 13.14
CA PRO A 94 -6.48 -4.41 14.14
C PRO A 94 -7.40 -3.39 14.83
N ALA A 95 -8.65 -3.79 15.09
CA ALA A 95 -9.78 -2.95 15.48
C ALA A 95 -9.60 -2.09 16.76
N GLY A 96 -8.43 -2.11 17.40
CA GLY A 96 -8.05 -1.28 18.55
C GLY A 96 -7.29 0.01 18.23
N VAL A 97 -7.00 0.30 16.95
CA VAL A 97 -6.25 1.51 16.51
C VAL A 97 -7.11 2.44 15.64
N ARG A 98 -8.43 2.26 15.68
CA ARG A 98 -9.35 3.26 15.15
C ARG A 98 -9.35 4.43 16.13
N CYS A 99 -8.52 5.43 15.81
CA CYS A 99 -8.55 6.82 16.27
C CYS A 99 -9.47 7.11 17.47
N CYS A 100 -8.84 7.37 18.63
CA CYS A 100 -9.21 8.56 19.39
C CYS A 100 -8.66 9.80 18.66
#